data_AF-A0A916Z4C0-F1
#
_entry.id   AF-A0A916Z4C0-F1
#
_cell.length_a   1.000
_cell.length_b   1.000
_cell.length_c   1.000
_cell.angle_alpha   90.00
_cell.angle_beta   90.00
_cell.angle_gamma   90.00
#
_symmetry.space_group_name_H-M   'P 1'
#
loop_
_entity.id
_entity.type
_entity.pdbx_description
1 polymer ?
#
loop_
_entity_poly.entity_id
_entity_poly.type
_entity_poly.pdbx_seq_one_letter_code
_entity_poly.pdbx_strand_id
1 'polypeptide(L)'
;MDFEGGDNGAAAGGDIGSAADMLGGDAGGAGAGAGTGAGAGAGGDAGAGGDAGAGAGPGAGGDIAGGADPDWYGSLSADTDGESASNRDWVKAKGFKDLDGMAKALRSAEKAIHDTGRVKVPGEGASEAEVAAFHKAIGVPDAPDGYAVEPLKGEDGEVMRLANGEPVEFDKAMIDRVAPIAHKAGVPAAAFQALVQEVARADLEAMATRQAAELQEANDIAKGWGKDREENLAAMDNAARALGLGRSDLISMRGALGPEKAMGLLVKIGNGIREDTMIDGGGRQSFGLSGSEAQAEMDRMKGDASISAKVMVPGTPEHARWKRLEAAVGQAADRRAAQGI
;
A
#
# COMPACT_ATOMS: atom_id res chain seq x y z
N MET A 1 42.35 -14.52 -35.98
CA MET A 1 40.92 -14.60 -36.29
C MET A 1 40.49 -15.88 -35.63
N ASP A 2 40.06 -15.77 -34.37
CA ASP A 2 39.65 -16.91 -33.58
C ASP A 2 38.36 -16.52 -32.89
N PHE A 3 37.28 -17.17 -33.33
CA PHE A 3 35.92 -17.07 -32.82
C PHE A 3 35.73 -18.24 -31.85
N GLU A 4 35.80 -17.97 -30.55
CA GLU A 4 35.19 -18.77 -29.48
C GLU A 4 34.36 -17.75 -28.67
N GLY A 5 33.05 -17.86 -28.55
CA GLY A 5 32.29 -19.07 -28.25
C GLY A 5 32.06 -19.11 -26.74
N GLY A 6 31.17 -18.25 -26.23
CA GLY A 6 30.93 -18.10 -24.80
C GLY A 6 29.64 -17.35 -24.50
N ASP A 7 28.55 -17.74 -25.15
CA ASP A 7 27.22 -17.55 -24.58
C ASP A 7 26.98 -18.69 -23.59
N ASN A 8 26.90 -18.35 -22.31
CA ASN A 8 26.14 -19.12 -21.33
C ASN A 8 25.51 -18.10 -20.41
N GLY A 9 24.32 -17.65 -20.84
CA GLY A 9 23.39 -16.86 -20.07
C GLY A 9 23.31 -17.35 -18.62
N ALA A 10 23.56 -16.40 -17.72
CA ALA A 10 23.26 -16.53 -16.32
C ALA A 10 21.77 -16.82 -16.17
N ALA A 11 21.43 -18.08 -15.90
CA ALA A 11 20.14 -18.43 -15.34
C ALA A 11 20.06 -17.75 -13.97
N ALA A 12 19.27 -16.69 -13.87
CA ALA A 12 18.82 -16.16 -12.61
C ALA A 12 18.07 -17.29 -11.89
N GLY A 13 18.69 -17.88 -10.86
CA GLY A 13 18.02 -18.79 -9.95
C GLY A 13 16.96 -18.01 -9.18
N GLY A 14 15.73 -18.01 -9.69
CA GLY A 14 14.57 -17.56 -8.93
C GLY A 14 14.27 -18.59 -7.86
N ASP A 15 14.26 -18.16 -6.60
CA ASP A 15 13.84 -19.00 -5.48
C ASP A 15 12.45 -19.58 -5.77
N ILE A 16 12.39 -20.90 -6.00
CA ILE A 16 11.13 -21.61 -6.14
C ILE A 16 10.39 -21.49 -4.81
N GLY A 17 9.16 -21.01 -4.87
CA GLY A 17 8.31 -20.82 -3.70
C GLY A 17 7.91 -22.16 -3.08
N SER A 18 7.54 -22.11 -1.81
CA SER A 18 7.15 -23.27 -1.02
C SER A 18 5.79 -23.05 -0.34
N ALA A 19 5.22 -24.13 0.20
CA ALA A 19 4.07 -24.08 1.07
C ALA A 19 4.33 -23.19 2.31
N ALA A 20 5.59 -23.03 2.73
CA ALA A 20 5.96 -22.10 3.79
C ALA A 20 5.66 -20.66 3.38
N ASP A 21 5.97 -20.24 2.15
CA ASP A 21 5.69 -18.88 1.66
C ASP A 21 4.19 -18.54 1.65
N MET A 22 3.34 -19.56 1.40
CA MET A 22 1.88 -19.43 1.49
C MET A 22 1.38 -19.24 2.92
N LEU A 23 2.10 -19.81 3.90
CA LEU A 23 1.77 -19.80 5.33
C LEU A 23 2.54 -18.74 6.14
N GLY A 24 3.43 -17.97 5.50
CA GLY A 24 4.26 -16.96 6.16
C GLY A 24 5.57 -17.48 6.76
N GLY A 25 6.00 -18.69 6.40
CA GLY A 25 7.30 -19.25 6.74
C GLY A 25 8.42 -18.71 5.82
N ASP A 26 9.56 -18.40 6.46
CA ASP A 26 10.78 -17.80 5.91
C ASP A 26 10.69 -16.35 5.42
N ALA A 27 10.43 -15.43 6.35
CA ALA A 27 10.91 -14.04 6.26
C ALA A 27 12.30 -13.93 6.91
N GLY A 28 13.27 -14.71 6.43
CA GLY A 28 14.68 -14.47 6.71
C GLY A 28 15.21 -13.33 5.83
N GLY A 29 15.08 -12.08 6.30
CA GLY A 29 15.91 -10.96 5.83
C GLY A 29 15.21 -9.78 5.15
N ALA A 30 14.56 -8.92 5.94
CA ALA A 30 14.70 -7.45 5.89
C ALA A 30 13.79 -6.87 6.99
N GLY A 31 14.37 -6.01 7.83
CA GLY A 31 13.85 -5.73 9.16
C GLY A 31 12.56 -4.92 9.22
N ALA A 32 11.73 -5.26 10.20
CA ALA A 32 11.00 -4.31 11.02
C ALA A 32 10.81 -4.98 12.38
N GLY A 33 11.56 -4.49 13.37
CA GLY A 33 11.53 -5.03 14.73
C GLY A 33 10.20 -4.72 15.40
N ALA A 34 9.41 -5.75 15.66
CA ALA A 34 8.27 -5.68 16.57
C ALA A 34 8.69 -6.25 17.93
N GLY A 35 9.10 -5.35 18.83
CA GLY A 35 9.32 -5.67 20.23
C GLY A 35 7.99 -5.92 20.93
N THR A 36 7.69 -7.17 21.25
CA THR A 36 6.62 -7.55 22.18
C THR A 36 7.03 -7.20 23.61
N GLY A 37 6.18 -6.45 24.30
CA GLY A 37 6.45 -5.90 25.63
C GLY A 37 6.37 -6.89 26.79
N ALA A 38 6.78 -6.39 27.96
CA ALA A 38 6.30 -6.87 29.25
C ALA A 38 6.57 -5.78 30.30
N GLY A 39 5.50 -5.25 30.88
CA GLY A 39 5.56 -4.38 32.05
C GLY A 39 5.79 -5.19 33.34
N ALA A 40 6.49 -4.58 34.29
CA ALA A 40 6.35 -4.87 35.71
C ALA A 40 6.95 -3.71 36.52
N GLY A 41 6.09 -3.03 37.28
CA GLY A 41 6.50 -1.96 38.21
C GLY A 41 5.37 -1.70 39.19
N ALA A 42 5.43 -2.39 40.32
CA ALA A 42 4.46 -2.35 41.40
C ALA A 42 4.73 -1.17 42.36
N GLY A 43 3.63 -0.56 42.85
CA GLY A 43 3.41 -0.27 44.26
C GLY A 43 4.00 0.99 44.90
N GLY A 44 3.13 1.76 45.56
CA GLY A 44 3.43 2.31 46.89
C GLY A 44 3.25 3.81 47.10
N ASP A 45 2.17 4.18 47.78
CA ASP A 45 1.77 5.48 48.33
C ASP A 45 2.85 6.31 49.07
N ALA A 46 2.72 7.65 48.97
CA ALA A 46 2.27 8.55 50.05
C ALA A 46 2.99 9.92 50.07
N GLY A 47 2.21 11.00 50.22
CA GLY A 47 2.60 12.11 51.09
C GLY A 47 2.94 13.48 50.48
N ALA A 48 1.90 14.30 50.27
CA ALA A 48 1.75 15.72 50.63
C ALA A 48 2.84 16.79 50.34
N GLY A 49 2.38 17.86 49.68
CA GLY A 49 2.64 19.25 50.09
C GLY A 49 3.29 20.17 49.05
N GLY A 50 2.59 21.25 48.66
CA GLY A 50 3.22 22.45 48.09
C GLY A 50 2.52 23.08 46.89
N ASP A 51 1.66 24.05 47.17
CA ASP A 51 1.07 25.04 46.26
C ASP A 51 2.12 25.84 45.45
N ALA A 52 1.84 26.13 44.17
CA ALA A 52 1.90 27.46 43.53
C ALA A 52 2.09 27.40 42.00
N GLY A 53 1.28 28.16 41.25
CA GLY A 53 1.73 28.81 40.01
C GLY A 53 1.05 28.45 38.69
N ALA A 54 -0.29 28.44 38.63
CA ALA A 54 -1.00 28.49 37.34
C ALA A 54 -1.07 29.95 36.83
N GLY A 55 -0.56 30.15 35.61
CA GLY A 55 -0.47 31.44 34.92
C GLY A 55 -1.83 32.07 34.66
N ALA A 56 -1.97 33.31 35.12
CA ALA A 56 -3.14 34.14 34.97
C ALA A 56 -3.36 34.55 33.51
N GLY A 57 -4.53 34.21 32.96
CA GLY A 57 -5.15 35.01 31.91
C GLY A 57 -5.57 36.37 32.48
N PRO A 58 -5.56 37.46 31.70
CA PRO A 58 -6.04 38.75 32.19
C PRO A 58 -7.58 38.73 32.25
N GLY A 59 -8.11 38.11 33.29
CA GLY A 59 -9.34 38.55 33.92
C GLY A 59 -9.02 39.79 34.74
N ALA A 60 -9.54 40.94 34.30
CA ALA A 60 -9.75 42.09 35.15
C ALA A 60 -11.19 42.57 34.97
N GLY A 61 -12.13 41.74 35.44
CA GLY A 61 -13.35 42.25 36.04
C GLY A 61 -12.94 42.92 37.35
N GLY A 62 -12.73 44.23 37.30
CA GLY A 62 -12.47 45.07 38.46
C GLY A 62 -13.60 46.08 38.58
N ASP A 63 -14.37 45.93 39.65
CA ASP A 63 -15.14 46.95 40.37
C ASP A 63 -15.69 48.12 39.52
N ILE A 64 -16.99 48.06 39.19
CA ILE A 64 -17.77 49.29 39.01
C ILE A 64 -17.98 49.87 40.42
N ALA A 65 -16.92 50.50 40.94
CA ALA A 65 -17.07 51.53 41.94
C ALA A 65 -17.84 52.69 41.27
N GLY A 66 -18.89 53.16 41.93
CA GLY A 66 -19.76 54.25 41.47
C GLY A 66 -19.04 55.59 41.36
N GLY A 67 -18.16 55.71 40.38
CA GLY A 67 -17.63 56.98 39.87
C GLY A 67 -18.43 57.40 38.65
N ALA A 68 -18.72 58.70 38.54
CA ALA A 68 -19.37 59.27 37.38
C ALA A 68 -18.63 58.88 36.09
N ASP A 69 -19.39 58.65 35.01
CA ASP A 69 -18.84 58.43 33.67
C ASP A 69 -17.80 59.53 33.36
N PRO A 70 -16.63 59.19 32.79
CA PRO A 70 -15.67 60.19 32.34
C PRO A 70 -16.33 61.23 31.43
N ASP A 71 -16.08 62.52 31.68
CA ASP A 71 -16.73 63.64 30.97
C ASP A 71 -16.62 63.53 29.43
N TRP A 72 -15.54 62.91 28.94
CA TRP A 72 -15.30 62.72 27.52
C TRP A 72 -16.28 61.75 26.85
N TYR A 73 -16.94 60.85 27.59
CA TYR A 73 -17.98 59.97 27.04
C TYR A 73 -19.16 60.75 26.46
N GLY A 74 -19.43 61.97 26.95
CA GLY A 74 -20.47 62.83 26.42
C GLY A 74 -20.19 63.36 25.01
N SER A 75 -18.94 63.26 24.54
CA SER A 75 -18.55 63.63 23.17
C SER A 75 -18.76 62.51 22.15
N LEU A 76 -19.05 61.29 22.60
CA LEU A 76 -19.34 60.15 21.73
C LEU A 76 -20.82 60.11 21.37
N SER A 77 -21.12 59.71 20.13
CA SER A 77 -22.51 59.56 19.69
C SER A 77 -23.25 58.57 20.58
N ALA A 78 -24.41 59.02 21.07
CA ALA A 78 -25.40 58.19 21.74
C ALA A 78 -26.39 57.55 20.75
N ASP A 79 -26.28 57.89 19.46
CA ASP A 79 -27.14 57.35 18.42
C ASP A 79 -26.73 55.91 18.10
N THR A 80 -27.73 55.07 17.86
CA THR A 80 -27.57 53.69 17.44
C THR A 80 -27.80 53.59 15.93
N ASP A 81 -26.79 53.20 15.18
CA ASP A 81 -26.94 52.85 13.76
C ASP A 81 -27.44 51.40 13.66
N GLY A 82 -28.77 51.20 13.76
CA GLY A 82 -29.42 49.89 13.57
C GLY A 82 -29.23 48.90 14.73
N GLU A 83 -28.82 47.65 14.42
CA GLU A 83 -28.72 46.53 15.38
C GLU A 83 -27.52 46.61 16.34
N SER A 84 -26.72 47.68 16.28
CA SER A 84 -25.51 47.86 17.08
C SER A 84 -25.74 48.80 18.27
N ALA A 85 -25.07 48.54 19.39
CA ALA A 85 -25.04 49.46 20.52
C ALA A 85 -24.44 50.82 20.11
N SER A 86 -24.86 51.91 20.76
CA SER A 86 -24.32 53.25 20.49
C SER A 86 -22.81 53.28 20.75
N ASN A 87 -22.08 54.17 20.06
CA ASN A 87 -20.63 54.29 20.25
C ASN A 87 -20.27 54.52 21.73
N ARG A 88 -21.07 55.31 22.44
CA ARG A 88 -20.92 55.56 23.87
C ARG A 88 -21.13 54.29 24.70
N ASP A 89 -22.19 53.53 24.44
CA ASP A 89 -22.50 52.33 25.22
C ASP A 89 -21.51 51.19 24.93
N TRP A 90 -21.00 51.10 23.71
CA TRP A 90 -19.94 50.18 23.33
C TRP A 90 -18.62 50.51 24.04
N VAL A 91 -18.22 51.78 24.06
CA VAL A 91 -16.99 52.22 24.77
C VAL A 91 -17.11 51.96 26.28
N LYS A 92 -18.29 52.22 26.86
CA LYS A 92 -18.60 51.90 28.26
C LYS A 92 -18.49 50.40 28.54
N ALA A 93 -19.10 49.56 27.71
CA ALA A 93 -19.06 48.11 27.86
C ALA A 93 -17.64 47.53 27.70
N LYS A 94 -16.78 48.18 26.90
CA LYS A 94 -15.36 47.81 26.74
C LYS A 94 -14.45 48.35 27.86
N GLY A 95 -14.96 49.23 28.73
CA GLY A 95 -14.24 49.71 29.91
C GLY A 95 -13.05 50.64 29.62
N PHE A 96 -13.08 51.39 28.52
CA PHE A 96 -11.99 52.31 28.16
C PHE A 96 -11.91 53.52 29.10
N LYS A 97 -10.86 53.61 29.91
CA LYS A 97 -10.72 54.65 30.93
C LYS A 97 -10.41 56.04 30.36
N ASP A 98 -9.74 56.11 29.22
CA ASP A 98 -9.35 57.35 28.53
C ASP A 98 -9.21 57.14 27.01
N LEU A 99 -9.06 58.25 26.28
CA LEU A 99 -8.87 58.27 24.83
C LEU A 99 -7.55 57.60 24.39
N ASP A 100 -6.52 57.63 25.23
CA ASP A 100 -5.22 57.01 24.93
C ASP A 100 -5.32 55.48 24.97
N GLY A 101 -6.08 54.92 25.91
CA GLY A 101 -6.42 53.51 26.01
C GLY A 101 -7.25 53.03 24.81
N MET A 102 -8.19 53.86 24.34
CA MET A 102 -8.94 53.59 23.12
C MET A 102 -8.02 53.60 21.88
N ALA A 103 -7.14 54.59 21.75
CA ALA A 103 -6.18 54.69 20.64
C ALA A 103 -5.15 53.55 20.65
N LYS A 104 -4.69 53.12 21.83
CA LYS A 104 -3.81 51.95 21.99
C LYS A 104 -4.52 50.66 21.60
N ALA A 105 -5.78 50.49 22.00
CA ALA A 105 -6.58 49.35 21.60
C ALA A 105 -6.85 49.33 20.09
N LEU A 106 -7.11 50.48 19.48
CA LEU A 106 -7.25 50.61 18.02
C LEU A 106 -5.93 50.27 17.31
N ARG A 107 -4.79 50.81 17.75
CA ARG A 107 -3.48 50.46 17.18
C ARG A 107 -3.11 49.00 17.37
N SER A 108 -3.50 48.40 18.50
CA SER A 108 -3.27 46.98 18.78
C SER A 108 -4.19 46.10 17.95
N ALA A 109 -5.43 46.54 17.75
CA ALA A 109 -6.37 45.91 16.83
C ALA A 109 -5.82 46.01 15.40
N GLU A 110 -5.49 47.20 14.89
CA GLU A 110 -4.86 47.44 13.59
C GLU A 110 -3.60 46.59 13.41
N LYS A 111 -2.72 46.55 14.42
CA LYS A 111 -1.54 45.68 14.39
C LYS A 111 -1.94 44.20 14.30
N ALA A 112 -2.92 43.73 15.08
CA ALA A 112 -3.44 42.39 14.95
C ALA A 112 -4.15 42.15 13.60
N ILE A 113 -4.78 43.17 12.99
CA ILE A 113 -5.37 43.13 11.65
C ILE A 113 -4.27 42.93 10.59
N HIS A 114 -3.16 43.66 10.72
CA HIS A 114 -2.05 43.68 9.77
C HIS A 114 -1.10 42.48 9.94
N ASP A 115 -0.79 42.08 11.18
CA ASP A 115 0.18 41.02 11.49
C ASP A 115 -0.41 39.61 11.30
N THR A 116 -1.74 39.44 11.27
CA THR A 116 -2.39 38.12 11.11
C THR A 116 -2.46 37.62 9.67
N GLY A 117 -1.92 38.36 8.69
CA GLY A 117 -1.88 37.89 7.30
C GLY A 117 -3.28 37.61 6.75
N ARG A 118 -4.25 38.50 7.02
CA ARG A 118 -5.64 38.30 6.63
C ARG A 118 -5.77 38.06 5.13
N VAL A 119 -6.19 36.85 4.79
CA VAL A 119 -6.66 36.55 3.45
C VAL A 119 -8.16 36.84 3.41
N LYS A 120 -8.58 37.79 2.57
CA LYS A 120 -10.01 38.07 2.35
C LYS A 120 -10.64 36.86 1.67
N VAL A 121 -11.51 36.15 2.38
CA VAL A 121 -12.28 35.05 1.80
C VAL A 121 -13.25 35.63 0.75
N PRO A 122 -13.16 35.20 -0.52
CA PRO A 122 -14.10 35.64 -1.55
C PRO A 122 -15.53 35.25 -1.19
N GLY A 123 -16.48 36.18 -1.32
CA GLY A 123 -17.91 35.91 -1.13
C GLY A 123 -18.57 35.26 -2.36
N GLU A 124 -19.84 34.89 -2.26
CA GLU A 124 -20.63 34.41 -3.41
C GLU A 124 -20.73 35.53 -4.46
N GLY A 125 -20.08 35.35 -5.62
CA GLY A 125 -20.00 36.33 -6.70
C GLY A 125 -18.72 37.18 -6.72
N ALA A 126 -17.70 36.82 -5.93
CA ALA A 126 -16.39 37.46 -6.02
C ALA A 126 -15.78 37.34 -7.44
N SER A 127 -15.03 38.37 -7.82
CA SER A 127 -14.37 38.40 -9.13
C SER A 127 -13.27 37.33 -9.23
N GLU A 128 -12.96 36.87 -10.44
CA GLU A 128 -11.87 35.91 -10.68
C GLU A 128 -10.53 36.40 -10.12
N ALA A 129 -10.30 37.72 -10.14
CA ALA A 129 -9.11 38.34 -9.57
C ALA A 129 -9.04 38.22 -8.03
N GLU A 130 -10.17 38.35 -7.33
CA GLU A 130 -10.24 38.17 -5.88
C GLU A 130 -10.04 36.71 -5.48
N VAL A 131 -10.62 35.78 -6.26
CA VAL A 131 -10.42 34.33 -6.06
C VAL A 131 -8.97 33.94 -6.31
N ALA A 132 -8.34 34.45 -7.38
CA ALA A 132 -6.93 34.21 -7.68
C ALA A 132 -6.00 34.77 -6.59
N ALA A 133 -6.29 35.96 -6.07
CA ALA A 133 -5.52 36.54 -4.95
C ALA A 133 -5.65 35.70 -3.67
N PHE A 134 -6.85 35.19 -3.38
CA PHE A 134 -7.09 34.26 -2.26
C PHE A 134 -6.33 32.95 -2.45
N HIS A 135 -6.44 32.31 -3.62
CA HIS A 135 -5.73 31.08 -3.97
C HIS A 135 -4.21 31.22 -3.83
N LYS A 136 -3.65 32.31 -4.34
CA LYS A 136 -2.22 32.61 -4.18
C LYS A 136 -1.82 32.78 -2.72
N ALA A 137 -2.65 33.44 -1.91
CA ALA A 137 -2.37 33.69 -0.51
C ALA A 137 -2.45 32.42 0.36
N ILE A 138 -3.31 31.46 0.02
CA ILE A 138 -3.39 30.16 0.71
C ILE A 138 -2.39 29.12 0.18
N GLY A 139 -1.61 29.45 -0.85
CA GLY A 139 -0.57 28.56 -1.40
C GLY A 139 -1.07 27.56 -2.44
N VAL A 140 -2.12 27.89 -3.19
CA VAL A 140 -2.47 27.18 -4.43
C VAL A 140 -1.42 27.53 -5.50
N PRO A 141 -0.85 26.54 -6.20
CA PRO A 141 0.04 26.80 -7.34
C PRO A 141 -0.64 27.61 -8.45
N ASP A 142 0.15 28.36 -9.24
CA ASP A 142 -0.35 29.11 -10.39
C ASP A 142 -0.84 28.20 -11.54
N ALA A 143 -0.41 26.93 -11.55
CA ALA A 143 -0.78 25.93 -12.55
C ALA A 143 -0.73 24.49 -11.97
N PRO A 144 -1.43 23.52 -12.58
CA PRO A 144 -1.52 22.14 -12.07
C PRO A 144 -0.17 21.39 -11.96
N ASP A 145 0.82 21.77 -12.75
CA ASP A 145 2.19 21.23 -12.70
C ASP A 145 2.96 21.66 -11.44
N GLY A 146 2.48 22.65 -10.70
CA GLY A 146 3.07 23.08 -9.43
C GLY A 146 2.76 22.17 -8.23
N TYR A 147 1.93 21.13 -8.39
CA TYR A 147 1.69 20.11 -7.36
C TYR A 147 2.79 19.05 -7.36
N ALA A 148 3.97 19.42 -6.88
CA ALA A 148 5.05 18.48 -6.64
C ALA A 148 4.75 17.65 -5.39
N VAL A 149 4.86 16.33 -5.51
CA VAL A 149 4.69 15.40 -4.40
C VAL A 149 6.03 14.81 -4.01
N GLU A 150 6.47 15.04 -2.76
CA GLU A 150 7.69 14.40 -2.24
C GLU A 150 7.48 12.90 -2.08
N PRO A 151 8.56 12.08 -2.10
CA PRO A 151 8.47 10.63 -1.89
C PRO A 151 7.71 10.25 -0.61
N LEU A 152 7.13 9.05 -0.61
CA LEU A 152 6.32 8.56 0.51
C LEU A 152 7.15 8.51 1.79
N LYS A 153 6.59 9.05 2.88
CA LYS A 153 7.23 9.06 4.20
C LYS A 153 6.63 8.00 5.12
N GLY A 154 7.45 7.41 5.98
CA GLY A 154 7.09 6.47 7.05
C GLY A 154 6.61 7.16 8.34
N GLU A 155 6.25 6.40 9.38
CA GLU A 155 5.78 6.89 10.70
C GLU A 155 6.82 7.70 11.46
N ASP A 156 8.07 7.39 11.22
CA ASP A 156 9.24 8.16 11.67
C ASP A 156 9.44 9.47 10.91
N GLY A 157 8.69 9.71 9.84
CA GLY A 157 8.84 10.86 8.95
C GLY A 157 9.98 10.72 7.93
N GLU A 158 10.66 9.57 7.89
CA GLU A 158 11.72 9.29 6.93
C GLU A 158 11.14 8.83 5.59
N VAL A 159 11.91 9.02 4.50
CA VAL A 159 11.50 8.56 3.18
C VAL A 159 11.56 7.04 3.12
N MET A 160 10.41 6.42 2.81
CA MET A 160 10.33 4.99 2.59
C MET A 160 11.14 4.60 1.36
N ARG A 161 11.82 3.44 1.46
CA ARG A 161 12.66 2.92 0.37
C ARG A 161 12.26 1.51 0.00
N LEU A 162 12.33 1.24 -1.29
CA LEU A 162 12.22 -0.09 -1.88
C LEU A 162 13.43 -0.96 -1.48
N ALA A 163 13.34 -2.27 -1.70
CA ALA A 163 14.41 -3.21 -1.39
C ALA A 163 15.73 -2.92 -2.14
N ASN A 164 15.64 -2.22 -3.28
CA ASN A 164 16.80 -1.77 -4.07
C ASN A 164 17.41 -0.44 -3.55
N GLY A 165 16.85 0.17 -2.50
CA GLY A 165 17.32 1.42 -1.89
C GLY A 165 16.72 2.70 -2.49
N GLU A 166 15.91 2.60 -3.55
CA GLU A 166 15.26 3.75 -4.17
C GLU A 166 14.06 4.24 -3.34
N PRO A 167 13.79 5.57 -3.30
CA PRO A 167 12.59 6.09 -2.68
C PRO A 167 11.31 5.49 -3.26
N VAL A 168 10.29 5.31 -2.41
CA VAL A 168 8.95 4.99 -2.87
C VAL A 168 8.32 6.27 -3.42
N GLU A 169 8.37 6.42 -4.74
CA GLU A 169 7.75 7.53 -5.47
C GLU A 169 6.24 7.29 -5.65
N PHE A 170 5.48 8.38 -5.72
CA PHE A 170 4.07 8.31 -6.08
C PHE A 170 3.92 8.08 -7.59
N ASP A 171 2.86 7.38 -8.00
CA ASP A 171 2.55 7.20 -9.41
C ASP A 171 2.26 8.56 -10.07
N LYS A 172 3.15 8.97 -10.97
CA LYS A 172 3.04 10.23 -11.72
C LYS A 172 1.72 10.30 -12.50
N ALA A 173 1.22 9.19 -13.03
CA ALA A 173 -0.06 9.18 -13.75
C ALA A 173 -1.25 9.50 -12.82
N MET A 174 -1.17 9.08 -11.55
CA MET A 174 -2.15 9.47 -10.54
C MET A 174 -2.06 10.98 -10.27
N ILE A 175 -0.85 11.51 -10.04
CA ILE A 175 -0.65 12.93 -9.77
C ILE A 175 -1.13 13.78 -10.95
N ASP A 176 -0.75 13.44 -12.18
CA ASP A 176 -1.15 14.15 -13.41
C ASP A 176 -2.69 14.16 -13.59
N ARG A 177 -3.40 13.15 -13.07
CA ARG A 177 -4.87 13.06 -13.13
C ARG A 177 -5.55 13.90 -12.05
N VAL A 178 -4.98 13.98 -10.85
CA VAL A 178 -5.62 14.62 -9.70
C VAL A 178 -5.22 16.10 -9.58
N ALA A 179 -4.00 16.47 -9.96
CA ALA A 179 -3.51 17.84 -9.86
C ALA A 179 -4.38 18.89 -10.59
N PRO A 180 -4.94 18.64 -11.80
CA PRO A 180 -5.86 19.58 -12.43
C PRO A 180 -7.16 19.79 -11.65
N ILE A 181 -7.65 18.74 -10.97
CA ILE A 181 -8.85 18.79 -10.14
C ILE A 181 -8.55 19.59 -8.86
N ALA A 182 -7.40 19.33 -8.23
CA ALA A 182 -6.93 20.05 -7.04
C ALA A 182 -6.75 21.54 -7.33
N HIS A 183 -6.14 21.88 -8.46
CA HIS A 183 -5.97 23.27 -8.91
C HIS A 183 -7.31 23.98 -9.08
N LYS A 184 -8.26 23.35 -9.78
CA LYS A 184 -9.60 23.90 -10.01
C LYS A 184 -10.38 24.07 -8.69
N ALA A 185 -10.16 23.17 -7.73
CA ALA A 185 -10.77 23.23 -6.41
C ALA A 185 -10.07 24.20 -5.44
N GLY A 186 -8.96 24.83 -5.84
CA GLY A 186 -8.23 25.77 -4.99
C GLY A 186 -7.53 25.10 -3.81
N VAL A 187 -7.08 23.86 -3.97
CA VAL A 187 -6.39 23.11 -2.91
C VAL A 187 -4.96 23.63 -2.76
N PRO A 188 -4.51 24.07 -1.57
CA PRO A 188 -3.12 24.44 -1.34
C PRO A 188 -2.15 23.29 -1.63
N ALA A 189 -0.95 23.58 -2.16
CA ALA A 189 0.06 22.57 -2.46
C ALA A 189 0.43 21.72 -1.24
N ALA A 190 0.58 22.35 -0.06
CA ALA A 190 0.88 21.65 1.18
C ALA A 190 -0.25 20.70 1.63
N ALA A 191 -1.51 21.10 1.44
CA ALA A 191 -2.67 20.26 1.77
C ALA A 191 -2.78 19.08 0.80
N PHE A 192 -2.50 19.31 -0.49
CA PHE A 192 -2.44 18.24 -1.49
C PHE A 192 -1.36 17.22 -1.15
N GLN A 193 -0.14 17.69 -0.83
CA GLN A 193 0.96 16.82 -0.41
C GLN A 193 0.58 15.98 0.82
N ALA A 194 0.04 16.61 1.86
CA ALA A 194 -0.34 15.91 3.08
C ALA A 194 -1.43 14.86 2.82
N LEU A 195 -2.44 15.19 2.01
CA LEU A 195 -3.51 14.26 1.68
C LEU A 195 -3.00 13.04 0.90
N VAL A 196 -2.16 13.27 -0.11
CA VAL A 196 -1.60 12.20 -0.93
C VAL A 196 -0.71 11.27 -0.08
N GLN A 197 0.09 11.84 0.82
CA GLN A 197 0.88 11.07 1.79
C GLN A 197 0.00 10.22 2.70
N GLU A 198 -1.05 10.80 3.29
CA GLU A 198 -1.93 10.08 4.21
C GLU A 198 -2.69 8.95 3.53
N VAL A 199 -3.24 9.19 2.34
CA VAL A 199 -3.97 8.18 1.57
C VAL A 199 -3.07 7.00 1.24
N ALA A 200 -1.83 7.25 0.78
CA ALA A 200 -0.91 6.16 0.48
C ALA A 200 -0.52 5.36 1.73
N ARG A 201 -0.40 6.01 2.89
CA ARG A 201 -0.12 5.32 4.16
C ARG A 201 -1.30 4.46 4.59
N ALA A 202 -2.52 5.00 4.51
CA ALA A 202 -3.73 4.25 4.79
C ALA A 202 -3.88 3.04 3.85
N ASP A 203 -3.53 3.18 2.56
CA ASP A 203 -3.54 2.09 1.61
C ASP A 203 -2.50 1.01 1.96
N LEU A 204 -1.29 1.40 2.36
CA LEU A 204 -0.25 0.47 2.82
C LEU A 204 -0.67 -0.28 4.08
N GLU A 205 -1.25 0.41 5.06
CA GLU A 205 -1.75 -0.19 6.29
C GLU A 205 -2.92 -1.16 6.00
N ALA A 206 -3.83 -0.78 5.10
CA ALA A 206 -4.92 -1.64 4.67
C ALA A 206 -4.42 -2.89 3.94
N MET A 207 -3.39 -2.75 3.08
CA MET A 207 -2.72 -3.87 2.42
C MET A 207 -2.05 -4.80 3.43
N ALA A 208 -1.29 -4.25 4.39
CA ALA A 208 -0.63 -5.03 5.44
C ALA A 208 -1.65 -5.79 6.31
N THR A 209 -2.73 -5.10 6.71
CA THR A 209 -3.84 -5.69 7.47
C THR A 209 -4.49 -6.84 6.70
N ARG A 210 -4.79 -6.65 5.41
CA ARG A 210 -5.36 -7.69 4.56
C ARG A 210 -4.41 -8.88 4.43
N GLN A 211 -3.12 -8.63 4.20
CA GLN A 211 -2.12 -9.68 4.07
C GLN A 211 -1.97 -10.49 5.36
N ALA A 212 -2.02 -9.83 6.52
CA ALA A 212 -2.01 -10.51 7.83
C ALA A 212 -3.26 -11.39 8.02
N ALA A 213 -4.44 -10.90 7.63
CA ALA A 213 -5.68 -11.68 7.69
C ALA A 213 -5.64 -12.91 6.76
N GLU A 214 -5.16 -12.74 5.52
CA GLU A 214 -4.96 -13.86 4.58
C GLU A 214 -3.98 -14.90 5.10
N LEU A 215 -2.89 -14.47 5.74
CA LEU A 215 -1.91 -15.36 6.36
C LEU A 215 -2.54 -16.13 7.53
N GLN A 216 -3.33 -15.46 8.36
CA GLN A 216 -4.04 -16.11 9.45
C GLN A 216 -5.01 -17.17 8.92
N GLU A 217 -5.82 -16.83 7.92
CA GLU A 217 -6.75 -17.75 7.27
C GLU A 217 -6.01 -18.94 6.64
N ALA A 218 -4.91 -18.70 5.91
CA ALA A 218 -4.07 -19.77 5.34
C ALA A 218 -3.56 -20.74 6.42
N ASN A 219 -3.12 -20.20 7.57
CA ASN A 219 -2.69 -21.00 8.71
C ASN A 219 -3.84 -21.81 9.31
N ASP A 220 -5.04 -21.24 9.42
CA ASP A 220 -6.21 -21.93 9.96
C ASP A 220 -6.71 -23.03 9.03
N ILE A 221 -6.67 -22.82 7.71
CA ILE A 221 -6.91 -23.86 6.70
C ILE A 221 -5.90 -25.01 6.86
N ALA A 222 -4.61 -24.70 6.94
CA ALA A 222 -3.58 -25.72 7.10
C ALA A 222 -3.73 -26.51 8.40
N LYS A 223 -4.16 -25.86 9.50
CA LYS A 223 -4.50 -26.56 10.75
C LYS A 223 -5.73 -27.45 10.58
N GLY A 224 -6.74 -26.99 9.84
CA GLY A 224 -7.97 -27.72 9.56
C GLY A 224 -7.76 -29.04 8.82
N TRP A 225 -6.66 -29.19 8.07
CA TRP A 225 -6.28 -30.45 7.42
C TRP A 225 -5.91 -31.59 8.39
N GLY A 226 -5.59 -31.27 9.66
CA GLY A 226 -5.28 -32.27 10.68
C GLY A 226 -4.14 -33.21 10.25
N LYS A 227 -4.43 -34.50 10.17
CA LYS A 227 -3.45 -35.55 9.82
C LYS A 227 -2.90 -35.43 8.39
N ASP A 228 -3.65 -34.83 7.47
CA ASP A 228 -3.27 -34.75 6.05
C ASP A 228 -2.44 -33.48 5.77
N ARG A 229 -2.13 -32.69 6.82
CA ARG A 229 -1.42 -31.42 6.70
C ARG A 229 -0.07 -31.58 6.02
N GLU A 230 0.76 -32.52 6.46
CA GLU A 230 2.09 -32.72 5.88
C GLU A 230 2.02 -33.14 4.41
N GLU A 231 1.07 -34.01 4.06
CA GLU A 231 0.86 -34.46 2.67
C GLU A 231 0.42 -33.31 1.76
N ASN A 232 -0.50 -32.48 2.25
CA ASN A 232 -1.01 -31.32 1.52
C ASN A 232 0.07 -30.25 1.33
N LEU A 233 0.90 -29.99 2.34
CA LEU A 233 2.03 -29.06 2.21
C LEU A 233 3.06 -29.58 1.20
N ALA A 234 3.40 -30.88 1.25
CA ALA A 234 4.27 -31.49 0.26
C ALA A 234 3.67 -31.46 -1.16
N ALA A 235 2.35 -31.59 -1.29
CA ALA A 235 1.66 -31.44 -2.57
C ALA A 235 1.77 -30.02 -3.10
N MET A 236 1.58 -29.00 -2.25
CA MET A 236 1.76 -27.60 -2.63
C MET A 236 3.19 -27.29 -3.07
N ASP A 237 4.21 -27.80 -2.38
CA ASP A 237 5.62 -27.66 -2.79
C ASP A 237 5.88 -28.27 -4.17
N ASN A 238 5.30 -29.45 -4.43
CA ASN A 238 5.43 -30.12 -5.73
C ASN A 238 4.73 -29.32 -6.84
N ALA A 239 3.56 -28.75 -6.56
CA ALA A 239 2.85 -27.90 -7.49
C ALA A 239 3.65 -26.61 -7.78
N ALA A 240 4.18 -25.95 -6.75
CA ALA A 240 5.01 -24.75 -6.93
C ALA A 240 6.24 -25.03 -7.79
N ARG A 241 6.96 -26.14 -7.53
CA ARG A 241 8.10 -26.59 -8.35
C ARG A 241 7.70 -26.92 -9.78
N ALA A 242 6.62 -27.66 -9.98
CA ALA A 242 6.19 -28.09 -11.31
C ALA A 242 5.72 -26.93 -12.19
N LEU A 243 5.13 -25.91 -11.57
CA LEU A 243 4.63 -24.71 -12.24
C LEU A 243 5.67 -23.59 -12.32
N GLY A 244 6.82 -23.74 -11.66
CA GLY A 244 7.85 -22.70 -11.58
C GLY A 244 7.39 -21.46 -10.82
N LEU A 245 6.51 -21.62 -9.83
CA LEU A 245 5.98 -20.50 -9.04
C LEU A 245 7.00 -20.08 -7.97
N GLY A 246 7.38 -18.82 -8.01
CA GLY A 246 8.19 -18.19 -6.96
C GLY A 246 7.34 -17.69 -5.79
N ARG A 247 8.00 -17.21 -4.74
CA ARG A 247 7.35 -16.61 -3.57
C ARG A 247 6.34 -15.52 -3.92
N SER A 248 6.71 -14.60 -4.82
CA SER A 248 5.84 -13.50 -5.26
C SER A 248 4.55 -14.03 -5.90
N ASP A 249 4.66 -15.08 -6.72
CA ASP A 249 3.52 -15.66 -7.43
C ASP A 249 2.55 -16.31 -6.45
N LEU A 250 3.09 -17.01 -5.44
CA LEU A 250 2.30 -17.63 -4.37
C LEU A 250 1.54 -16.57 -3.55
N ILE A 251 2.21 -15.48 -3.17
CA ILE A 251 1.59 -14.36 -2.44
C ILE A 251 0.51 -13.68 -3.31
N SER A 252 0.81 -13.39 -4.57
CA SER A 252 -0.15 -12.79 -5.50
C SER A 252 -1.35 -13.71 -5.76
N MET A 253 -1.13 -15.02 -5.89
CA MET A 253 -2.19 -15.98 -6.07
C MET A 253 -3.10 -16.07 -4.83
N ARG A 254 -2.53 -16.04 -3.62
CA ARG A 254 -3.30 -15.97 -2.38
C ARG A 254 -4.16 -14.71 -2.34
N GLY A 255 -3.59 -13.54 -2.63
CA GLY A 255 -4.33 -12.27 -2.61
C GLY A 255 -5.42 -12.19 -3.70
N ALA A 256 -5.20 -12.81 -4.86
CA ALA A 256 -6.15 -12.77 -5.98
C ALA A 256 -7.28 -13.80 -5.87
N LEU A 257 -6.99 -15.01 -5.37
CA LEU A 257 -7.96 -16.12 -5.31
C LEU A 257 -8.56 -16.33 -3.92
N GLY A 258 -7.94 -15.79 -2.88
CA GLY A 258 -8.19 -16.13 -1.49
C GLY A 258 -7.37 -17.35 -1.03
N PRO A 259 -7.02 -17.45 0.27
CA PRO A 259 -6.22 -18.55 0.82
C PRO A 259 -6.77 -19.94 0.55
N GLU A 260 -8.07 -20.17 0.79
CA GLU A 260 -8.70 -21.49 0.62
C GLU A 260 -8.60 -21.99 -0.81
N LYS A 261 -8.99 -21.16 -1.78
CA LYS A 261 -8.98 -21.53 -3.19
C LYS A 261 -7.56 -21.71 -3.73
N ALA A 262 -6.63 -20.83 -3.33
CA ALA A 262 -5.23 -20.91 -3.74
C ALA A 262 -4.56 -22.18 -3.22
N MET A 263 -4.69 -22.47 -1.92
CA MET A 263 -4.13 -23.67 -1.30
C MET A 263 -4.78 -24.95 -1.83
N GLY A 264 -6.11 -24.97 -1.96
CA GLY A 264 -6.83 -26.11 -2.51
C GLY A 264 -6.49 -26.41 -3.97
N LEU A 265 -6.23 -25.38 -4.79
CA LEU A 265 -5.76 -25.55 -6.17
C LEU A 265 -4.36 -26.17 -6.20
N LEU A 266 -3.41 -25.64 -5.43
CA LEU A 266 -2.05 -26.16 -5.35
C LEU A 266 -2.01 -27.60 -4.85
N VAL A 267 -2.80 -27.94 -3.83
CA VAL A 267 -2.91 -29.33 -3.34
C VAL A 267 -3.42 -30.27 -4.43
N LYS A 268 -4.48 -29.89 -5.16
CA LYS A 268 -5.03 -30.71 -6.26
C LYS A 268 -4.00 -30.93 -7.37
N ILE A 269 -3.27 -29.89 -7.76
CA ILE A 269 -2.21 -30.00 -8.77
C ILE A 269 -1.09 -30.91 -8.26
N GLY A 270 -0.65 -30.70 -7.01
CA GLY A 270 0.41 -31.47 -6.38
C GLY A 270 0.10 -32.96 -6.25
N ASN A 271 -1.13 -33.29 -5.86
CA ASN A 271 -1.60 -34.66 -5.76
C ASN A 271 -1.70 -35.32 -7.14
N GLY A 272 -2.19 -34.60 -8.15
CA GLY A 272 -2.21 -35.10 -9.54
C GLY A 272 -0.82 -35.43 -10.09
N ILE A 273 0.20 -34.63 -9.74
CA ILE A 273 1.61 -34.92 -10.09
C ILE A 273 2.12 -36.17 -9.35
N ARG A 274 1.71 -36.36 -8.09
CA ARG A 274 2.12 -37.51 -7.28
C ARG A 274 1.47 -38.81 -7.77
N GLU A 275 0.22 -38.77 -8.18
CA GLU A 275 -0.52 -39.93 -8.70
C GLU A 275 0.09 -40.45 -10.01
N ASP A 276 0.53 -39.55 -10.89
CA ASP A 276 1.23 -39.90 -12.14
C ASP A 276 2.62 -40.51 -11.87
N THR A 277 3.31 -40.06 -10.82
CA THR A 277 4.64 -40.57 -10.45
C THR A 277 4.61 -41.84 -9.59
N MET A 278 3.52 -42.14 -8.87
CA MET A 278 3.40 -43.36 -8.05
C MET A 278 3.07 -44.62 -8.87
N ILE A 279 2.58 -44.48 -10.09
CA ILE A 279 2.33 -45.62 -10.99
C ILE A 279 3.65 -46.14 -11.60
N ASP A 280 4.70 -45.32 -11.64
CA ASP A 280 5.99 -45.63 -12.27
C ASP A 280 7.12 -45.72 -11.24
N GLY A 281 6.95 -46.62 -10.26
CA GLY A 281 7.86 -46.80 -9.13
C GLY A 281 9.32 -47.01 -9.54
N GLY A 282 10.12 -45.93 -9.50
CA GLY A 282 11.58 -46.01 -9.46
C GLY A 282 12.34 -45.09 -10.42
N GLY A 283 12.44 -43.80 -10.09
CA GLY A 283 13.66 -43.03 -10.34
C GLY A 283 13.80 -42.24 -11.64
N ARG A 284 14.01 -40.93 -11.47
CA ARG A 284 14.51 -39.91 -12.41
C ARG A 284 13.61 -39.56 -13.61
N GLN A 285 12.83 -38.52 -13.34
CA GLN A 285 12.20 -37.55 -14.24
C GLN A 285 12.69 -37.54 -15.69
N SER A 286 11.74 -37.77 -16.60
CA SER A 286 11.63 -36.99 -17.84
C SER A 286 10.14 -36.78 -18.09
N PHE A 287 9.68 -35.54 -17.97
CA PHE A 287 8.34 -35.13 -18.40
C PHE A 287 8.15 -35.56 -19.86
N GLY A 288 7.42 -36.63 -20.07
CA GLY A 288 7.19 -37.20 -21.38
C GLY A 288 6.31 -38.42 -21.25
N LEU A 289 5.29 -38.47 -22.13
CA LEU A 289 4.42 -39.61 -22.38
C LEU A 289 5.13 -40.93 -22.07
N SER A 290 4.58 -41.78 -21.20
CA SER A 290 5.25 -43.02 -20.82
C SER A 290 5.52 -43.89 -22.06
N GLY A 291 6.55 -44.72 -22.04
CA GLY A 291 6.91 -45.56 -23.20
C GLY A 291 5.77 -46.48 -23.65
N SER A 292 4.96 -46.95 -22.69
CA SER A 292 3.76 -47.75 -22.92
C SER A 292 2.63 -46.93 -23.54
N GLU A 293 2.39 -45.70 -23.09
CA GLU A 293 1.40 -44.79 -23.68
C GLU A 293 1.82 -44.32 -25.08
N ALA A 294 3.11 -44.06 -25.29
CA ALA A 294 3.64 -43.69 -26.59
C ALA A 294 3.50 -44.83 -27.61
N GLN A 295 3.71 -46.08 -27.18
CA GLN A 295 3.47 -47.26 -28.02
C GLN A 295 1.98 -47.44 -28.34
N ALA A 296 1.10 -47.32 -27.35
CA ALA A 296 -0.35 -47.45 -27.54
C ALA A 296 -0.91 -46.38 -28.49
N GLU A 297 -0.40 -45.14 -28.42
CA GLU A 297 -0.80 -44.07 -29.32
C GLU A 297 -0.24 -44.26 -30.73
N MET A 298 0.99 -44.78 -30.87
CA MET A 298 1.51 -45.18 -32.19
C MET A 298 0.66 -46.29 -32.83
N ASP A 299 0.21 -47.27 -32.05
CA ASP A 299 -0.64 -48.35 -32.54
C ASP A 299 -2.03 -47.83 -32.96
N ARG A 300 -2.58 -46.85 -32.23
CA ARG A 300 -3.80 -46.12 -32.66
C ARG A 300 -3.61 -45.37 -33.96
N MET A 301 -2.51 -44.62 -34.12
CA MET A 301 -2.22 -43.88 -35.34
C MET A 301 -2.01 -44.79 -36.55
N LYS A 302 -1.40 -45.95 -36.35
CA LYS A 302 -1.25 -47.00 -37.37
C LYS A 302 -2.59 -47.63 -37.74
N GLY A 303 -3.52 -47.75 -36.78
CA GLY A 303 -4.86 -48.32 -36.99
C GLY A 303 -5.83 -47.41 -37.75
N ASP A 304 -5.58 -46.10 -37.78
CA ASP A 304 -6.38 -45.14 -38.56
C ASP A 304 -5.75 -44.88 -39.93
N ALA A 305 -6.44 -45.30 -41.00
CA ALA A 305 -5.96 -45.16 -42.38
C ALA A 305 -5.73 -43.69 -42.81
N SER A 306 -6.46 -42.75 -42.23
CA SER A 306 -6.35 -41.32 -42.56
C SER A 306 -5.17 -40.64 -41.85
N ILE A 307 -4.82 -41.13 -40.65
CA ILE A 307 -3.72 -40.61 -39.83
C ILE A 307 -2.41 -41.27 -40.25
N SER A 308 -2.38 -42.58 -40.44
CA SER A 308 -1.20 -43.34 -40.87
C SER A 308 -0.60 -42.82 -42.18
N ALA A 309 -1.44 -42.42 -43.14
CA ALA A 309 -0.98 -41.80 -44.38
C ALA A 309 -0.27 -40.45 -44.15
N LYS A 310 -0.78 -39.62 -43.22
CA LYS A 310 -0.22 -38.29 -42.92
C LYS A 310 1.04 -38.35 -42.06
N VAL A 311 1.14 -39.37 -41.21
CA VAL A 311 2.31 -39.67 -40.39
C VAL A 311 3.57 -39.92 -41.26
N MET A 312 3.41 -40.42 -42.47
CA MET A 312 4.51 -40.70 -43.40
C MET A 312 4.90 -39.51 -44.28
N VAL A 313 4.17 -38.39 -44.19
CA VAL A 313 4.44 -37.18 -44.99
C VAL A 313 5.26 -36.19 -44.14
N PRO A 314 6.51 -35.87 -44.52
CA PRO A 314 7.32 -34.91 -43.79
C PRO A 314 6.66 -33.53 -43.73
N GLY A 315 6.70 -32.90 -42.55
CA GLY A 315 6.18 -31.54 -42.33
C GLY A 315 4.72 -31.45 -41.87
N THR A 316 3.99 -32.57 -41.81
CA THR A 316 2.64 -32.58 -41.21
C THR A 316 2.71 -32.56 -39.68
N PRO A 317 1.68 -32.02 -39.00
CA PRO A 317 1.55 -32.12 -37.54
C PRO A 317 1.58 -33.58 -37.05
N GLU A 318 1.00 -34.50 -37.81
CA GLU A 318 0.93 -35.92 -37.50
C GLU A 318 2.30 -36.60 -37.60
N HIS A 319 3.12 -36.28 -38.61
CA HIS A 319 4.50 -36.75 -38.72
C HIS A 319 5.39 -36.20 -37.59
N ALA A 320 5.22 -34.92 -37.22
CA ALA A 320 5.92 -34.33 -36.08
C ALA A 320 5.49 -34.94 -34.74
N ARG A 321 4.23 -35.37 -34.62
CA ARG A 321 3.72 -36.11 -33.46
C ARG A 321 4.29 -37.53 -33.43
N TRP A 322 4.31 -38.24 -34.56
CA TRP A 322 4.89 -39.57 -34.69
C TRP A 322 6.36 -39.63 -34.28
N LYS A 323 7.19 -38.69 -34.78
CA LYS A 323 8.61 -38.64 -34.41
C LYS A 323 8.85 -38.43 -32.91
N ARG A 324 7.96 -37.68 -32.24
CA ARG A 324 8.01 -37.50 -30.78
C ARG A 324 7.66 -38.79 -30.04
N LEU A 325 6.67 -39.53 -30.52
CA LEU A 325 6.28 -40.83 -29.96
C LEU A 325 7.38 -41.88 -30.17
N GLU A 326 8.00 -41.93 -31.35
CA GLU A 326 9.10 -42.82 -31.66
C GLU A 326 10.34 -42.54 -30.78
N ALA A 327 10.67 -41.26 -30.57
CA ALA A 327 11.73 -40.86 -29.66
C ALA A 327 11.41 -41.24 -28.20
N ALA A 328 10.16 -41.08 -27.75
CA ALA A 328 9.73 -41.48 -26.41
C ALA A 328 9.81 -43.00 -26.19
N VAL A 329 9.45 -43.80 -27.20
CA VAL A 329 9.59 -45.27 -27.16
C VAL A 329 11.05 -45.71 -27.19
N GLY A 330 11.89 -45.09 -28.03
CA GLY A 330 13.32 -45.38 -28.08
C GLY A 330 14.00 -45.10 -26.74
N GLN A 331 13.73 -43.93 -26.16
CA GLN A 331 14.26 -43.58 -24.84
C GLN A 331 13.74 -44.53 -23.74
N ALA A 332 12.52 -45.04 -23.85
CA ALA A 332 11.99 -46.04 -22.91
C ALA A 332 12.68 -47.42 -23.07
N ALA A 333 12.97 -47.84 -24.30
CA ALA A 333 13.69 -49.08 -24.57
C ALA A 333 15.15 -49.00 -24.06
N ASP A 334 15.83 -47.88 -24.28
CA ASP A 334 17.19 -47.64 -23.78
C ASP A 334 17.23 -47.62 -22.24
N ARG A 335 16.22 -47.02 -21.58
CA ARG A 335 16.07 -47.05 -20.11
C ARG A 335 15.88 -48.47 -19.59
N ARG A 336 15.08 -49.30 -20.27
CA ARG A 336 14.86 -50.71 -19.89
C ARG A 336 16.16 -51.53 -20.02
N ALA A 337 16.89 -51.35 -21.12
CA ALA A 337 18.18 -52.02 -21.33
C ALA A 337 19.23 -51.60 -20.28
N ALA A 338 19.23 -50.34 -19.85
CA ALA A 338 20.13 -49.83 -18.81
C ALA A 338 19.79 -50.33 -17.39
N GLN A 339 18.55 -50.77 -17.16
CA GLN A 339 18.07 -51.28 -15.86
C GLN A 339 18.22 -52.81 -15.70
N GLY A 340 18.75 -53.53 -16.70
CA GLY A 340 19.13 -54.93 -16.57
C GLY A 340 17.97 -55.92 -16.40
N ILE A 341 16.83 -55.68 -17.07
CA ILE A 341 15.74 -56.65 -17.27
C ILE A 341 15.53 -56.91 -18.76
#